data_AF-A0A3D5USK1-F1
#
_entry.id   AF-A0A3D5USK1-F1
#
_cell.length_a   1.000
_cell.length_b   1.000
_cell.length_c   1.000
_cell.angle_alpha   90.00
_cell.angle_beta   90.00
_cell.angle_gamma   90.00
#
_symmetry.space_group_name_H-M   'P 1'
#
loop_
_entity.id
_entity.type
_entity.pdbx_description
1 polymer ?
#
loop_
_entity_poly.entity_id
_entity_poly.type
_entity_poly.pdbx_seq_one_letter_code
_entity_poly.pdbx_strand_id
1 'polypeptide(L)'
;GEIPASIARKAHWLRPELVVQIGFAGFTKDGLVRHARYLGLREDKEAAAVTREKATPVEEIENMPVDKQNSPVVAGVPISHPDRVLFPEQGITKIELARYLEKAAEMMMPEIEDRLVSLVRCPEGRQKKCFFQRHAGAGLGDGFQEFEVQGSKEREKYLYITDVKGLVSAAQMGVLEFHIWGSRVDDIERPDR
;
A
#
# COMPACT_ATOMS: atom_id res chain seq x y z
N GLY A 1 27.15 -11.79 0.45
CA GLY A 1 26.64 -12.93 -0.33
C GLY A 1 27.46 -13.01 -1.59
N GLU A 2 27.83 -14.21 -2.02
CA GLU A 2 28.56 -14.38 -3.28
C GLU A 2 27.66 -13.97 -4.44
N ILE A 3 28.18 -13.08 -5.30
CA ILE A 3 27.49 -12.64 -6.51
C ILE A 3 27.65 -13.75 -7.57
N PRO A 4 26.62 -14.13 -8.33
CA PRO A 4 26.72 -15.15 -9.37
C PRO A 4 27.90 -14.89 -10.32
N ALA A 5 28.66 -15.93 -10.67
CA ALA A 5 29.90 -15.83 -11.45
C ALA A 5 29.73 -15.13 -12.82
N SER A 6 28.56 -15.26 -13.44
CA SER A 6 28.21 -14.59 -14.69
C SER A 6 28.11 -13.07 -14.56
N ILE A 7 27.64 -12.57 -13.41
CA ILE A 7 27.54 -11.14 -13.09
C ILE A 7 28.92 -10.63 -12.66
N ALA A 8 29.63 -11.38 -11.82
CA ALA A 8 30.95 -10.99 -11.31
C ALA A 8 31.98 -10.77 -12.45
N ARG A 9 31.95 -11.58 -13.51
CA ARG A 9 32.85 -11.45 -14.68
C ARG A 9 32.70 -10.14 -15.46
N LYS A 10 31.52 -9.51 -15.42
CA LYS A 10 31.23 -8.26 -16.15
C LYS A 10 31.04 -7.06 -15.22
N ALA A 11 31.21 -7.26 -13.91
CA ALA A 11 30.98 -6.22 -12.93
C ALA A 11 32.14 -5.24 -12.88
N HIS A 12 31.82 -3.94 -12.82
CA HIS A 12 32.75 -2.93 -12.36
C HIS A 12 32.61 -2.81 -10.84
N TRP A 13 33.65 -3.20 -10.12
CA TRP A 13 33.67 -3.13 -8.66
C TRP A 13 33.96 -1.70 -8.22
N LEU A 14 33.08 -1.17 -7.37
CA LEU A 14 33.18 0.18 -6.83
C LEU A 14 33.33 0.10 -5.32
N ARG A 15 34.12 1.03 -4.76
CA ARG A 15 34.17 1.26 -3.32
C ARG A 15 32.95 2.11 -2.94
N PRO A 16 32.09 1.66 -2.01
CA PRO A 16 30.93 2.44 -1.59
C PRO A 16 31.37 3.56 -0.64
N GLU A 17 31.37 4.80 -1.13
CA GLU A 17 31.66 6.00 -0.31
C GLU A 17 30.40 6.83 -0.05
N LEU A 18 29.44 6.79 -0.96
CA LEU A 18 28.18 7.55 -0.86
C LEU A 18 27.07 6.66 -0.30
N VAL A 19 26.28 7.22 0.62
CA VAL A 19 25.05 6.58 1.10
C VAL A 19 23.86 7.19 0.39
N VAL A 20 22.98 6.31 -0.07
CA VAL A 20 21.72 6.68 -0.72
C VAL A 20 20.56 6.07 0.03
N GLN A 21 19.45 6.80 0.08
CA GLN A 21 18.17 6.25 0.44
C GLN A 21 17.52 5.67 -0.80
N ILE A 22 17.05 4.43 -0.69
CA ILE A 22 16.32 3.75 -1.76
C ILE A 22 15.00 3.20 -1.23
N GLY A 23 13.96 3.26 -2.06
CA GLY A 23 12.77 2.44 -1.86
C GLY A 23 12.94 1.14 -2.64
N PHE A 24 12.48 0.01 -2.12
CA PHE A 24 12.59 -1.27 -2.81
C PHE A 24 11.50 -2.25 -2.38
N ALA A 25 11.22 -3.25 -3.22
CA ALA A 25 10.16 -4.23 -2.96
C ALA A 25 10.60 -5.39 -2.06
N GLY A 26 11.91 -5.68 -2.00
CA GLY A 26 12.48 -6.71 -1.15
C GLY A 26 13.86 -7.16 -1.62
N PHE A 27 14.38 -8.21 -1.00
CA PHE A 27 15.65 -8.84 -1.39
C PHE A 27 15.40 -10.16 -2.13
N THR A 28 16.20 -10.48 -3.15
CA THR A 28 16.25 -11.82 -3.75
C THR A 28 16.85 -12.83 -2.76
N LYS A 29 16.74 -14.13 -3.07
CA LYS A 29 17.42 -15.20 -2.30
C LYS A 29 18.93 -14.96 -2.22
N ASP A 30 19.52 -14.39 -3.28
CA ASP A 30 20.95 -14.07 -3.36
C ASP A 30 21.30 -12.73 -2.68
N GLY A 31 20.32 -12.06 -2.06
CA GLY A 31 20.53 -10.84 -1.29
C GLY A 31 20.62 -9.56 -2.13
N LEU A 32 20.14 -9.57 -3.37
CA LEU A 32 20.05 -8.39 -4.24
C LEU A 32 18.75 -7.64 -4.03
N VAL A 33 18.76 -6.32 -4.16
CA VAL A 33 17.56 -5.49 -4.04
C VAL A 33 16.67 -5.65 -5.29
N ARG A 34 15.35 -5.84 -5.10
CA ARG A 34 14.35 -5.91 -6.20
C ARG A 34 13.55 -4.62 -6.30
N HIS A 35 13.34 -4.15 -7.54
CA HIS A 35 12.58 -2.94 -7.86
C HIS A 35 13.06 -1.72 -7.06
N ALA A 36 14.38 -1.48 -7.07
CA ALA A 36 14.96 -0.33 -6.38
C ALA A 36 14.57 0.97 -7.08
N ARG A 37 14.16 1.97 -6.30
CA ARG A 37 14.00 3.37 -6.70
C ARG A 37 14.92 4.24 -5.86
N TYR A 38 15.62 5.15 -6.50
CA TYR A 38 16.45 6.14 -5.82
C TYR A 38 15.58 7.20 -5.15
N LEU A 39 15.85 7.53 -3.89
CA LEU A 39 15.12 8.55 -3.13
C LEU A 39 15.99 9.79 -2.81
N GLY A 40 17.30 9.62 -2.64
CA GLY A 40 18.21 10.73 -2.37
C GLY A 40 19.55 10.29 -1.78
N LEU A 41 20.49 11.23 -1.63
CA LEU A 41 21.73 11.04 -0.88
C LEU A 41 21.46 11.20 0.63
N ARG A 42 22.23 10.48 1.44
CA ARG A 42 22.21 10.53 2.91
C ARG A 42 23.60 10.93 3.38
N GLU A 43 23.83 12.23 3.55
CA GLU A 43 25.09 12.78 4.07
C GLU A 43 25.21 12.63 5.59
N ASP A 44 24.08 12.36 6.25
CA ASP A 44 23.95 12.18 7.70
C ASP A 44 24.36 10.78 8.18
N LYS A 45 24.73 9.87 7.27
CA LYS A 45 25.00 8.47 7.59
C LYS A 45 26.24 7.95 6.87
N GLU A 46 27.16 7.38 7.63
CA GLU A 46 28.34 6.69 7.10
C GLU A 46 27.98 5.40 6.37
N ALA A 47 28.69 5.09 5.28
CA ALA A 47 28.45 3.91 4.46
C ALA A 47 28.58 2.59 5.26
N ALA A 48 29.51 2.55 6.22
CA ALA A 48 29.71 1.39 7.08
C ALA A 48 28.55 1.15 8.07
N ALA A 49 27.73 2.17 8.35
CA ALA A 49 26.58 2.08 9.26
C ALA A 49 25.29 1.61 8.57
N VAL A 50 25.32 1.36 7.27
CA VAL A 50 24.15 0.88 6.50
C VAL A 50 23.98 -0.62 6.70
N THR A 51 22.96 -1.00 7.45
CA THR A 51 22.58 -2.40 7.69
C THR A 51 21.21 -2.70 7.08
N ARG A 52 20.88 -3.99 6.92
CA ARG A 52 19.56 -4.41 6.44
C ARG A 52 18.50 -4.05 7.48
N GLU A 53 17.54 -3.22 7.07
CA GLU A 53 16.39 -2.88 7.90
C GLU A 53 15.55 -4.14 8.16
N LYS A 54 15.17 -4.38 9.42
CA LYS A 54 14.14 -5.35 9.76
C LYS A 54 12.79 -4.68 9.52
N ALA A 55 11.91 -5.32 8.75
CA ALA A 55 10.57 -4.80 8.55
C ALA A 55 9.84 -4.73 9.91
N THR A 56 9.43 -3.53 10.31
CA THR A 56 8.43 -3.39 11.38
C THR A 56 7.12 -4.01 10.88
N PRO A 57 6.51 -4.96 11.63
CA PRO A 57 5.23 -5.53 11.27
C PRO A 57 4.17 -4.42 11.18
N VAL A 58 3.46 -4.37 10.06
CA VAL A 58 2.33 -3.46 9.86
C VAL A 58 1.14 -3.85 10.77
N GLU A 59 1.18 -5.08 11.28
CA GLU A 59 0.16 -5.75 12.09
C GLU A 59 -0.21 -5.00 13.39
N GLU A 60 0.70 -4.25 14.00
CA GLU A 60 0.40 -3.52 15.25
C GLU A 60 -0.52 -2.31 15.03
N ILE A 61 -0.51 -1.70 13.84
CA ILE A 61 -1.41 -0.58 13.50
C ILE A 61 -2.74 -1.11 12.94
N GLU A 62 -2.70 -2.24 12.22
CA GLU A 62 -3.86 -2.87 11.60
C GLU A 62 -4.82 -3.51 12.61
N ASN A 63 -4.29 -4.04 13.72
CA ASN A 63 -5.07 -4.75 14.73
C ASN A 63 -5.44 -3.90 15.96
N MET A 64 -5.28 -2.57 15.89
CA MET A 64 -5.71 -1.73 17.01
C MET A 64 -7.23 -1.82 17.20
N PRO A 65 -7.72 -2.12 18.40
CA PRO A 65 -9.15 -2.21 18.66
C PRO A 65 -9.79 -0.86 18.35
N VAL A 66 -10.73 -0.86 17.40
CA VAL A 66 -11.61 0.27 17.17
C VAL A 66 -12.58 0.32 18.34
N ASP A 67 -12.48 1.33 19.19
CA ASP A 67 -13.55 1.63 20.15
C ASP A 67 -14.78 2.10 19.36
N LYS A 68 -15.61 1.13 18.96
CA LYS A 68 -16.83 1.35 18.17
C LYS A 68 -17.84 2.21 18.92
N GLN A 69 -17.74 2.34 20.25
CA GLN A 69 -18.69 3.08 21.06
C GLN A 69 -18.52 4.60 20.92
N ASN A 70 -17.28 5.07 20.74
CA ASN A 70 -16.94 6.50 20.70
C ASN A 70 -16.37 6.97 19.35
N SER A 71 -16.21 6.08 18.37
CA SER A 71 -15.69 6.45 17.06
C SER A 71 -16.78 7.11 16.21
N PRO A 72 -16.49 8.25 15.54
CA PRO A 72 -17.40 8.82 14.56
C PRO A 72 -17.62 7.82 13.41
N VAL A 73 -18.86 7.77 12.90
CA VAL A 73 -19.25 6.85 11.83
C VAL A 73 -19.43 7.63 10.53
N VAL A 74 -18.88 7.11 9.44
CA VAL A 74 -19.01 7.65 8.07
C VAL A 74 -19.43 6.50 7.17
N ALA A 75 -20.51 6.63 6.38
CA ALA A 75 -21.09 5.55 5.57
C ALA A 75 -21.24 4.18 6.29
N GLY A 76 -21.57 4.18 7.59
CA GLY A 76 -21.68 2.95 8.40
C GLY A 76 -20.35 2.34 8.84
N VAL A 77 -19.22 3.01 8.60
CA VAL A 77 -17.87 2.59 9.01
C VAL A 77 -17.42 3.44 10.22
N PRO A 78 -17.09 2.84 11.38
CA PRO A 78 -16.49 3.55 12.49
C PRO A 78 -15.04 3.93 12.16
N ILE A 79 -14.70 5.22 12.33
CA ILE A 79 -13.38 5.76 12.02
C ILE A 79 -12.55 5.90 13.31
N SER A 80 -11.52 5.07 13.44
CA SER A 80 -10.57 5.12 14.55
C SER A 80 -9.49 6.18 14.33
N HIS A 81 -9.02 6.80 15.42
CA HIS A 81 -8.03 7.89 15.36
C HIS A 81 -8.43 8.96 14.31
N PRO A 82 -9.65 9.52 14.41
CA PRO A 82 -10.20 10.41 13.39
C PRO A 82 -9.31 11.62 13.13
N ASP A 83 -8.65 12.14 14.17
CA ASP A 83 -7.79 13.33 14.12
C ASP A 83 -6.37 13.04 13.58
N ARG A 84 -6.07 11.79 13.19
CA ARG A 84 -4.77 11.44 12.63
C ARG A 84 -4.57 12.18 11.30
N VAL A 85 -3.56 13.05 11.23
CA VAL A 85 -3.20 13.79 10.03
C VAL A 85 -2.54 12.85 9.00
N LEU A 86 -3.12 12.77 7.81
CA LEU A 86 -2.65 11.94 6.70
C LEU A 86 -1.91 12.74 5.63
N PHE A 87 -2.27 14.01 5.43
CA PHE A 87 -1.59 14.94 4.53
C PHE A 87 -1.14 16.18 5.32
N PRO A 88 0.07 16.16 5.92
CA PRO A 88 0.55 17.22 6.81
C PRO A 88 0.59 18.62 6.19
N GLU A 89 0.89 18.71 4.90
CA GLU A 89 0.98 19.98 4.17
C GLU A 89 -0.38 20.69 4.06
N GLN A 90 -1.47 19.91 4.02
CA GLN A 90 -2.84 20.43 3.97
C GLN A 90 -3.58 20.33 5.32
N GLY A 91 -2.99 19.66 6.31
CA GLY A 91 -3.64 19.37 7.59
C GLY A 91 -4.80 18.37 7.51
N ILE A 92 -4.94 17.61 6.41
CA ILE A 92 -6.09 16.70 6.21
C ILE A 92 -5.97 15.50 7.13
N THR A 93 -7.01 15.26 7.91
CA THR A 93 -7.15 14.17 8.88
C THR A 93 -7.83 12.93 8.28
N LYS A 94 -7.77 11.80 8.99
CA LYS A 94 -8.39 10.54 8.56
C LYS A 94 -9.90 10.64 8.40
N ILE A 95 -10.59 11.31 9.32
CA ILE A 95 -12.05 11.50 9.22
C ILE A 95 -12.43 12.38 8.03
N GLU A 96 -11.62 13.39 7.71
CA GLU A 96 -11.85 14.24 6.55
C GLU A 96 -11.68 13.47 5.24
N LEU A 97 -10.65 12.60 5.15
CA LEU A 97 -10.50 11.71 4.01
C LEU A 97 -11.70 10.74 3.87
N ALA A 98 -12.18 10.17 4.98
CA ALA A 98 -13.36 9.30 4.97
C ALA A 98 -14.61 10.02 4.46
N ARG A 99 -14.88 11.23 4.98
CA ARG A 99 -16.01 12.07 4.54
C ARG A 99 -15.87 12.53 3.09
N TYR A 100 -14.64 12.82 2.66
CA TYR A 100 -14.36 13.15 1.26
C TYR A 100 -14.72 11.99 0.34
N LEU A 101 -14.32 10.76 0.67
CA LEU A 101 -14.63 9.58 -0.13
C LEU A 101 -16.13 9.27 -0.15
N GLU A 102 -16.82 9.41 0.99
CA GLU A 102 -18.30 9.30 1.03
C GLU A 102 -18.96 10.32 0.10
N LYS A 103 -18.53 11.58 0.12
CA LYS A 103 -19.06 12.63 -0.77
C LYS A 103 -18.69 12.40 -2.24
N ALA A 104 -17.49 11.92 -2.51
CA ALA A 104 -17.02 11.65 -3.87
C ALA A 104 -17.61 10.36 -4.46
N ALA A 105 -18.20 9.49 -3.64
CA ALA A 105 -18.66 8.18 -4.03
C ALA A 105 -19.66 8.20 -5.19
N GLU A 106 -20.55 9.20 -5.27
CA GLU A 106 -21.50 9.33 -6.38
C GLU A 106 -20.80 9.35 -7.76
N MET A 107 -19.64 10.02 -7.86
CA MET A 107 -18.85 10.09 -9.09
C MET A 107 -17.79 8.99 -9.19
N MET A 108 -17.26 8.53 -8.06
CA MET A 108 -16.16 7.57 -8.01
C MET A 108 -16.63 6.13 -8.17
N MET A 109 -17.82 5.76 -7.65
CA MET A 109 -18.32 4.38 -7.67
C MET A 109 -18.45 3.80 -9.08
N PRO A 110 -19.03 4.50 -10.09
CA PRO A 110 -19.13 3.98 -11.46
C PRO A 110 -17.77 3.59 -12.07
N GLU A 111 -16.69 4.18 -11.56
CA GLU A 111 -15.32 4.01 -12.02
C GLU A 111 -14.59 2.85 -11.33
N ILE A 112 -14.88 2.57 -10.05
CA ILE A 112 -14.12 1.62 -9.22
C ILE A 112 -14.89 0.34 -8.88
N GLU A 113 -16.22 0.39 -8.89
CA GLU A 113 -17.07 -0.73 -8.52
C GLU A 113 -16.76 -1.96 -9.38
N ASP A 114 -16.67 -3.12 -8.73
CA ASP A 114 -16.45 -4.42 -9.39
C ASP A 114 -15.16 -4.48 -10.23
N ARG A 115 -14.17 -3.64 -9.90
CA ARG A 115 -12.83 -3.69 -10.49
C ARG A 115 -11.82 -4.12 -9.47
N LEU A 116 -10.91 -4.99 -9.89
CA LEU A 116 -9.76 -5.34 -9.06
C LEU A 116 -8.97 -4.08 -8.75
N VAL A 117 -8.63 -3.90 -7.48
CA VAL A 117 -7.96 -2.71 -6.96
C VAL A 117 -6.69 -3.09 -6.24
N SER A 118 -5.63 -2.33 -6.52
CA SER A 118 -4.44 -2.29 -5.70
C SER A 118 -4.40 -0.99 -4.91
N LEU A 119 -3.95 -1.06 -3.66
CA LEU A 119 -4.07 0.02 -2.69
C LEU A 119 -2.69 0.52 -2.29
N VAL A 120 -2.51 1.83 -2.18
CA VAL A 120 -1.37 2.42 -1.47
C VAL A 120 -1.84 2.83 -0.08
N ARG A 121 -1.30 2.17 0.94
CA ARG A 121 -1.66 2.39 2.34
C ARG A 121 -0.55 3.14 3.05
N CYS A 122 -0.92 4.23 3.70
CA CYS A 122 -0.08 5.05 4.57
C CYS A 122 -0.80 5.22 5.93
N PRO A 123 -0.82 4.19 6.80
CA PRO A 123 -1.62 4.21 8.04
C PRO A 123 -1.29 5.36 8.99
N GLU A 124 -0.05 5.88 8.92
CA GLU A 124 0.45 7.00 9.73
C GLU A 124 0.56 8.31 8.94
N GLY A 125 0.06 8.36 7.71
CA GLY A 125 0.13 9.52 6.81
C GLY A 125 1.24 9.44 5.75
N ARG A 126 1.10 10.27 4.70
CA ARG A 126 1.87 10.18 3.44
C ARG A 126 3.38 10.38 3.60
N GLN A 127 3.82 11.09 4.64
CA GLN A 127 5.24 11.33 4.91
C GLN A 127 5.91 10.18 5.70
N LYS A 128 5.13 9.20 6.16
CA LYS A 128 5.60 8.01 6.87
C LYS A 128 5.67 6.82 5.92
N LYS A 129 5.86 5.62 6.47
CA LYS A 129 5.96 4.40 5.68
C LYS A 129 4.62 4.12 4.98
N CYS A 130 4.67 4.10 3.65
CA CYS A 130 3.57 3.62 2.81
C CYS A 130 3.93 2.29 2.17
N PHE A 131 2.94 1.46 1.90
CA PHE A 131 3.14 0.17 1.23
C PHE A 131 2.02 -0.10 0.22
N PHE A 132 2.35 -0.94 -0.77
CA PHE A 132 1.44 -1.36 -1.82
C PHE A 132 0.78 -2.69 -1.42
N GLN A 133 -0.53 -2.79 -1.54
CA GLN A 133 -1.29 -4.00 -1.24
C GLN A 133 -2.18 -4.38 -2.43
N ARG A 134 -1.89 -5.53 -3.02
CA ARG A 134 -2.70 -6.15 -4.11
C ARG A 134 -3.63 -7.22 -3.58
N HIS A 135 -3.11 -7.97 -2.60
CA HIS A 135 -3.72 -9.20 -2.16
C HIS A 135 -4.49 -9.02 -0.87
N ALA A 136 -5.44 -9.91 -0.68
CA ALA A 136 -6.09 -10.07 0.59
C ALA A 136 -5.06 -10.39 1.70
N GLY A 137 -5.23 -9.79 2.87
CA GLY A 137 -4.42 -9.99 4.06
C GLY A 137 -5.28 -9.99 5.32
N ALA A 138 -4.68 -10.19 6.50
CA ALA A 138 -5.42 -10.02 7.75
C ALA A 138 -5.90 -8.56 7.90
N GLY A 139 -7.12 -8.35 8.40
CA GLY A 139 -7.64 -7.00 8.70
C GLY A 139 -8.29 -6.26 7.53
N LEU A 140 -8.67 -6.96 6.45
CA LEU A 140 -9.64 -6.42 5.49
C LEU A 140 -10.97 -6.27 6.19
N GLY A 141 -11.34 -5.02 6.49
CA GLY A 141 -12.66 -4.70 7.02
C GLY A 141 -13.76 -5.13 6.06
N ASP A 142 -15.00 -5.10 6.51
CA ASP A 142 -16.18 -5.62 5.82
C ASP A 142 -16.50 -4.97 4.45
N GLY A 143 -15.67 -4.04 3.98
CA GLY A 143 -15.90 -3.24 2.77
C GLY A 143 -15.19 -3.76 1.51
N PHE A 144 -14.43 -4.85 1.58
CA PHE A 144 -13.72 -5.40 0.43
C PHE A 144 -14.17 -6.81 0.11
N GLN A 145 -14.26 -7.12 -1.18
CA GLN A 145 -14.50 -8.46 -1.70
C GLN A 145 -13.21 -9.03 -2.30
N GLU A 146 -13.15 -10.35 -2.40
CA GLU A 146 -12.00 -11.08 -2.94
C GLU A 146 -12.35 -11.74 -4.28
N PHE A 147 -11.41 -11.71 -5.21
CA PHE A 147 -11.50 -12.41 -6.49
C PHE A 147 -10.22 -13.19 -6.77
N GLU A 148 -10.33 -14.46 -7.15
CA GLU A 148 -9.16 -15.29 -7.50
C GLU A 148 -8.75 -15.07 -8.96
N VAL A 149 -7.51 -14.61 -9.16
CA VAL A 149 -6.91 -14.50 -10.49
C VAL A 149 -5.90 -15.62 -10.65
N GLN A 150 -5.96 -16.33 -11.79
CA GLN A 150 -4.96 -17.33 -12.14
C GLN A 150 -3.67 -16.63 -12.59
N GLY A 151 -2.68 -16.57 -11.71
CA GLY A 151 -1.35 -16.11 -12.04
C GLY A 151 -0.54 -17.16 -12.81
N SER A 152 0.67 -16.78 -13.20
CA SER A 152 1.59 -17.63 -13.99
C SER A 152 2.01 -18.94 -13.30
N LYS A 153 1.90 -19.01 -11.97
CA LYS A 153 2.32 -20.18 -11.17
C LYS A 153 1.24 -20.66 -10.21
N GLU A 154 0.49 -19.72 -9.63
CA GLU A 154 -0.51 -20.00 -8.61
C GLU A 154 -1.68 -19.01 -8.74
N ARG A 155 -2.78 -19.33 -8.06
CA ARG A 155 -3.90 -18.41 -7.93
C ARG A 155 -3.59 -17.39 -6.85
N GLU A 156 -3.87 -16.14 -7.16
CA GLU A 156 -3.67 -15.01 -6.27
C GLU A 156 -5.02 -14.35 -6.00
N LYS A 157 -5.29 -14.03 -4.73
CA LYS A 157 -6.50 -13.30 -4.35
C LYS A 157 -6.27 -11.81 -4.53
N TYR A 158 -7.13 -11.16 -5.29
CA TYR A 158 -7.17 -9.71 -5.48
C TYR A 158 -8.39 -9.12 -4.79
N LEU A 159 -8.34 -7.82 -4.52
CA LEU A 159 -9.39 -7.09 -3.83
C LEU A 159 -10.25 -6.33 -4.82
N TYR A 160 -11.53 -6.15 -4.54
CA TYR A 160 -12.39 -5.19 -5.22
C TYR A 160 -13.41 -4.57 -4.25
N ILE A 161 -14.03 -3.47 -4.67
CA ILE A 161 -15.01 -2.70 -3.89
C ILE A 161 -16.36 -2.78 -4.59
N THR A 162 -17.42 -3.01 -3.84
CA THR A 162 -18.79 -3.13 -4.36
C THR A 162 -19.71 -2.00 -3.92
N ASP A 163 -19.32 -1.21 -2.93
CA ASP A 163 -20.16 -0.16 -2.37
C ASP A 163 -19.37 0.98 -1.74
N VAL A 164 -20.09 2.02 -1.31
CA VAL A 164 -19.54 3.19 -0.62
C VAL A 164 -18.88 2.79 0.71
N LYS A 165 -19.38 1.77 1.40
CA LYS A 165 -18.81 1.26 2.65
C LYS A 165 -17.39 0.75 2.41
N GLY A 166 -17.11 0.15 1.25
CA GLY A 166 -15.78 -0.25 0.81
C GLY A 166 -14.81 0.91 0.61
N LEU A 167 -15.25 1.98 -0.08
CA LEU A 167 -14.44 3.20 -0.22
C LEU A 167 -14.09 3.81 1.14
N VAL A 168 -15.05 3.92 2.05
CA VAL A 168 -14.81 4.52 3.38
C VAL A 168 -13.97 3.58 4.27
N SER A 169 -14.17 2.27 4.15
CA SER A 169 -13.35 1.26 4.83
C SER A 169 -11.88 1.35 4.41
N ALA A 170 -11.61 1.67 3.13
CA ALA A 170 -10.26 1.96 2.65
C ALA A 170 -9.60 3.13 3.42
N ALA A 171 -10.34 4.22 3.66
CA ALA A 171 -9.85 5.36 4.44
C ALA A 171 -9.49 4.96 5.89
N GLN A 172 -10.35 4.18 6.54
CA GLN A 172 -10.10 3.64 7.88
C GLN A 172 -8.81 2.80 7.93
N MET A 173 -8.55 2.02 6.88
CA MET A 173 -7.32 1.23 6.70
C MET A 173 -6.08 2.06 6.28
N GLY A 174 -6.23 3.38 6.11
CA GLY A 174 -5.15 4.29 5.73
C GLY A 174 -4.81 4.25 4.23
N VAL A 175 -5.73 3.82 3.37
CA VAL A 175 -5.56 3.89 1.91
C VAL A 175 -5.60 5.35 1.47
N LEU A 176 -4.59 5.79 0.74
CA LEU A 176 -4.53 7.13 0.14
C LEU A 176 -4.69 7.09 -1.38
N GLU A 177 -4.38 5.96 -2.02
CA GLU A 177 -4.45 5.83 -3.48
C GLU A 177 -5.09 4.49 -3.88
N PHE A 178 -5.94 4.55 -4.90
CA PHE A 178 -6.59 3.39 -5.51
C PHE A 178 -6.07 3.23 -6.94
N HIS A 179 -5.66 2.01 -7.28
CA HIS A 179 -5.15 1.66 -8.59
C HIS A 179 -6.01 0.54 -9.16
N ILE A 180 -6.95 0.90 -10.04
CA ILE A 180 -7.96 -0.01 -10.59
C ILE A 180 -7.45 -0.72 -11.85
N TRP A 181 -7.96 -1.93 -12.06
CA TRP A 181 -7.82 -2.61 -13.34
C TRP A 181 -8.74 -1.98 -14.40
N GLY A 182 -8.34 -2.08 -15.67
CA GLY A 182 -9.14 -1.62 -16.82
C GLY A 182 -10.32 -2.53 -17.18
N SER A 183 -10.51 -3.62 -16.44
CA SER A 183 -11.58 -4.60 -16.61
C SER A 183 -12.37 -4.78 -15.30
N ARG A 184 -13.55 -5.39 -15.40
CA ARG A 184 -14.41 -5.74 -14.27
C ARG A 184 -14.25 -7.22 -13.90
N VAL A 185 -14.72 -7.60 -12.71
CA VAL A 185 -14.60 -8.99 -12.19
C VAL A 185 -15.46 -10.01 -12.92
N ASP A 186 -16.46 -9.57 -13.69
CA ASP A 186 -17.28 -10.44 -14.54
C ASP A 186 -16.52 -10.96 -15.78
N ASP A 187 -15.60 -10.17 -16.32
CA ASP A 187 -14.68 -10.56 -17.40
C ASP A 187 -13.35 -9.79 -17.30
N ILE A 188 -12.44 -10.32 -16.47
CA ILE A 188 -11.15 -9.65 -16.18
C ILE A 188 -10.21 -9.56 -17.39
N GLU A 189 -10.43 -10.38 -18.43
CA GLU A 189 -9.61 -10.43 -19.65
C GLU A 189 -10.12 -9.46 -20.73
N ARG A 190 -11.25 -8.78 -20.48
CA ARG A 190 -11.87 -7.84 -21.41
C ARG A 190 -11.86 -6.42 -20.83
N PRO A 191 -10.84 -5.60 -21.15
CA PRO A 191 -10.82 -4.20 -20.71
C PRO A 191 -11.97 -3.41 -21.37
N ASP A 192 -12.62 -2.56 -20.58
CA ASP A 192 -13.66 -1.62 -21.03
C ASP A 192 -13.18 -0.16 -20.97
N ARG A 193 -11.90 0.06 -20.62
CA ARG A 193 -11.20 1.36 -20.58
C ARG A 193 -9.73 1.25 -20.95
#